data_AF-A0A7W9B1M3-F1
#
_entry.id   AF-A0A7W9B1M3-F1
#
_cell.length_a   1.000
_cell.length_b   1.000
_cell.length_c   1.000
_cell.angle_alpha   90.00
_cell.angle_beta   90.00
_cell.angle_gamma   90.00
#
_symmetry.space_group_name_H-M   'P 1'
#
loop_
_entity.id
_entity.type
_entity.pdbx_description
1 polymer ?
#
loop_
_entity_poly.entity_id
_entity_poly.type
_entity_poly.pdbx_seq_one_letter_code
_entity_poly.pdbx_strand_id
1 'polypeptide(L)'
;MPKSGVFVAMAAILVVNISVAEELDHKSIAAGSALWVSSSGDESSTDAMVDIGTMRQIGDALEVIIRWPYLPSSYGPEVVEKLHIICRADGALSFSVEEGHISPEGHFQFQNIYDPAIQRAEAEKRATQMAKISNGVSSYGSDPRSLACWAAARKCANEVFTWPPPPNKTPLEYSEQARKMNADYNQMFVPTCKLD
;
A
#
# COMPACT_ATOMS: atom_id res chain seq x y z
N MET A 1 -66.38 25.32 27.56
CA MET A 1 -66.73 24.54 26.34
C MET A 1 -65.44 24.11 25.67
N PRO A 2 -65.20 22.79 25.51
CA PRO A 2 -63.94 22.26 25.00
C PRO A 2 -63.97 22.20 23.47
N LYS A 3 -62.85 22.50 22.81
CA LYS A 3 -62.60 22.05 21.44
C LYS A 3 -61.17 21.56 21.31
N SER A 4 -61.07 20.23 21.23
CA SER A 4 -59.93 19.47 20.74
C SER A 4 -59.43 19.99 19.40
N GLY A 5 -58.12 19.91 19.18
CA GLY A 5 -57.53 20.21 17.88
C GLY A 5 -56.05 19.88 17.80
N VAL A 6 -55.74 18.58 17.79
CA VAL A 6 -54.60 17.94 17.11
C VAL A 6 -53.20 18.53 17.43
N PHE A 7 -52.48 17.83 18.31
CA PHE A 7 -51.01 17.91 18.36
C PHE A 7 -50.43 17.33 17.05
N VAL A 8 -50.01 18.20 16.14
CA VAL A 8 -49.12 17.79 15.04
C VAL A 8 -47.70 17.80 15.60
N ALA A 9 -47.22 16.63 16.00
CA ALA A 9 -45.80 16.41 16.21
C ALA A 9 -45.10 16.56 14.86
N MET A 10 -44.44 17.70 14.63
CA MET A 10 -43.44 17.78 13.57
C MET A 10 -42.27 16.91 14.02
N ALA A 11 -42.23 15.67 13.53
CA ALA A 11 -41.01 14.90 13.50
C ALA A 11 -40.04 15.65 12.57
N ALA A 12 -39.18 16.47 13.17
CA ALA A 12 -37.96 16.90 12.51
C ALA A 12 -37.16 15.63 12.26
N ILE A 13 -37.22 15.12 11.03
CA ILE A 13 -36.22 14.17 10.54
C ILE A 13 -34.96 15.01 10.45
N LEU A 14 -34.21 15.05 11.55
CA LEU A 14 -32.79 15.30 11.54
C LEU A 14 -32.22 14.14 10.70
N VAL A 15 -32.14 14.37 9.40
CA VAL A 15 -31.15 13.72 8.57
C VAL A 15 -29.84 14.23 9.13
N VAL A 16 -29.33 13.51 10.14
CA VAL A 16 -27.95 13.68 10.55
C VAL A 16 -27.19 13.34 9.28
N ASN A 17 -26.64 14.37 8.62
CA ASN A 17 -25.54 14.19 7.70
C ASN A 17 -24.42 13.60 8.53
N ILE A 18 -24.42 12.27 8.67
CA ILE A 18 -23.26 11.53 9.13
C ILE A 18 -22.31 11.48 7.92
N SER A 19 -21.92 12.66 7.44
CA SER A 19 -20.61 12.81 6.82
C SER A 19 -19.66 12.88 8.00
N VAL A 20 -19.39 11.71 8.58
CA VAL A 20 -18.09 11.50 9.19
C VAL A 20 -17.18 11.37 7.98
N ALA A 21 -16.84 12.52 7.39
CA ALA A 21 -15.51 12.69 6.85
C ALA A 21 -14.62 12.27 8.02
N GLU A 22 -14.00 11.10 7.89
CA GLU A 22 -12.92 10.70 8.75
C GLU A 22 -11.86 11.79 8.53
N GLU A 23 -11.92 12.80 9.38
CA GLU A 23 -10.93 13.84 9.51
C GLU A 23 -9.65 13.06 9.82
N LEU A 24 -8.83 12.85 8.79
CA LEU A 24 -7.54 12.21 8.90
C LEU A 24 -6.80 12.98 9.99
N ASP A 25 -6.78 12.42 11.19
CA ASP A 25 -6.08 12.98 12.33
C ASP A 25 -4.58 12.91 12.03
N HIS A 26 -4.10 13.97 11.38
CA HIS A 26 -2.71 14.21 11.03
C HIS A 26 -1.79 14.28 12.27
N LYS A 27 -2.32 14.23 13.50
CA LYS A 27 -1.50 14.08 14.72
C LYS A 27 -1.24 12.63 15.13
N SER A 28 -1.94 11.64 14.56
CA SER A 28 -1.67 10.21 14.77
C SER A 28 -0.66 9.61 13.78
N ILE A 29 0.02 10.49 13.02
CA ILE A 29 1.31 10.28 12.32
C ILE A 29 2.40 10.07 13.40
N ALA A 30 2.24 9.05 14.23
CA ALA A 30 2.97 8.84 15.48
C ALA A 30 4.37 8.26 15.23
N ALA A 31 5.42 8.80 15.86
CA ALA A 31 6.63 8.04 16.25
C ALA A 31 7.30 7.11 15.20
N GLY A 32 7.07 7.30 13.89
CA GLY A 32 7.28 6.30 12.84
C GLY A 32 6.65 6.72 11.51
N SER A 33 7.06 7.90 11.02
CA SER A 33 6.55 8.62 9.84
C SER A 33 6.59 7.85 8.52
N ALA A 34 5.64 8.16 7.63
CA ALA A 34 5.65 7.73 6.23
C ALA A 34 7.00 8.08 5.57
N LEU A 35 7.56 7.13 4.83
CA LEU A 35 8.83 7.31 4.13
C LEU A 35 8.58 7.60 2.66
N TRP A 36 9.18 8.68 2.17
CA TRP A 36 9.33 8.92 0.76
C TRP A 36 10.35 7.93 0.19
N VAL A 37 9.90 7.14 -0.77
CA VAL A 37 10.73 6.16 -1.45
C VAL A 37 10.80 6.57 -2.92
N SER A 38 11.87 7.27 -3.26
CA SER A 38 12.17 7.65 -4.64
C SER A 38 12.86 6.51 -5.38
N SER A 39 12.57 6.28 -6.65
CA SER A 39 13.35 5.32 -7.46
C SER A 39 14.66 5.91 -8.00
N SER A 40 14.88 7.22 -7.88
CA SER A 40 16.00 7.94 -8.51
C SER A 40 16.83 8.81 -7.55
N GLY A 41 16.35 9.09 -6.34
CA GLY A 41 17.07 9.89 -5.34
C GLY A 41 16.80 11.40 -5.41
N ASP A 42 16.18 11.87 -6.50
CA ASP A 42 15.55 13.18 -6.65
C ASP A 42 14.03 12.99 -6.77
N GLU A 43 13.23 13.94 -6.23
CA GLU A 43 11.75 13.91 -6.32
C GLU A 43 11.31 13.64 -7.77
N SER A 44 10.86 12.42 -8.02
CA SER A 44 10.57 11.88 -9.34
C SER A 44 9.13 11.40 -9.40
N SER A 45 8.57 11.41 -10.61
CA SER A 45 7.26 10.83 -10.91
C SER A 45 7.11 9.33 -10.61
N THR A 46 8.19 8.68 -10.17
CA THR A 46 8.23 7.27 -9.73
C THR A 46 8.23 7.13 -8.21
N ASP A 47 8.15 8.23 -7.47
CA ASP A 47 8.21 8.25 -6.02
C ASP A 47 6.90 7.78 -5.39
N ALA A 48 7.03 6.93 -4.38
CA ALA A 48 5.89 6.43 -3.64
C ALA A 48 6.01 6.81 -2.16
N MET A 49 4.87 7.14 -1.57
CA MET A 49 4.78 7.28 -0.12
C MET A 49 4.49 5.92 0.48
N VAL A 50 5.43 5.40 1.27
CA VAL A 50 5.28 4.13 1.98
C VAL A 50 4.87 4.40 3.41
N ASP A 51 3.70 3.87 3.80
CA ASP A 51 3.24 3.89 5.18
C ASP A 51 3.71 2.61 5.89
N ILE A 52 4.91 2.69 6.47
CA ILE A 52 5.44 1.66 7.36
C ILE A 52 4.94 1.82 8.81
N GLY A 53 4.22 2.90 9.12
CA GLY A 53 3.65 3.17 10.44
C GLY A 53 2.49 2.23 10.75
N THR A 54 1.64 1.99 9.75
CA THR A 54 0.40 1.21 9.86
C THR A 54 0.51 -0.22 9.32
N MET A 55 1.68 -0.85 9.44
CA MET A 55 1.85 -2.24 9.00
C MET A 55 0.88 -3.17 9.73
N ARG A 56 0.46 -4.25 9.06
CA ARG A 56 -0.46 -5.25 9.63
C ARG A 56 0.10 -6.66 9.51
N GLN A 57 -0.15 -7.48 10.53
CA GLN A 57 0.24 -8.89 10.52
C GLN A 57 -0.77 -9.69 9.71
N ILE A 58 -0.29 -10.42 8.71
CA ILE A 58 -1.10 -11.31 7.86
C ILE A 58 -0.46 -12.69 7.86
N GLY A 59 -0.88 -13.55 8.79
CA GLY A 59 -0.23 -14.83 9.03
C GLY A 59 1.24 -14.61 9.42
N ASP A 60 2.16 -15.17 8.65
CA ASP A 60 3.61 -15.03 8.81
C ASP A 60 4.22 -13.84 8.07
N ALA A 61 3.44 -13.13 7.25
CA ALA A 61 3.89 -11.96 6.50
C ALA A 61 3.39 -10.64 7.12
N LEU A 62 4.01 -9.53 6.71
CA LEU A 62 3.51 -8.19 6.99
C LEU A 62 2.91 -7.55 5.73
N GLU A 63 1.78 -6.90 5.92
CA GLU A 63 1.13 -6.03 4.94
C GLU A 63 1.55 -4.58 5.18
N VAL A 64 1.95 -3.91 4.10
CA VAL A 64 2.37 -2.51 4.06
C VAL A 64 1.45 -1.76 3.10
N ILE A 65 1.10 -0.53 3.44
CA ILE A 65 0.32 0.34 2.57
C ILE A 65 1.28 1.25 1.81
N ILE A 66 1.07 1.34 0.51
CA ILE A 66 1.79 2.26 -0.37
C ILE A 66 0.78 3.15 -1.09
N ARG A 67 1.10 4.44 -1.21
CA ARG A 67 0.28 5.42 -1.91
C ARG A 67 1.15 6.12 -2.94
N TRP A 68 0.70 6.13 -4.18
CA TRP A 68 1.34 6.93 -5.23
C TRP A 68 0.57 8.22 -5.43
N PRO A 69 1.16 9.39 -5.18
CA PRO A 69 0.77 10.59 -5.91
C PRO A 69 1.23 10.39 -7.35
N TYR A 70 0.41 9.80 -8.22
CA TYR A 70 0.77 9.69 -9.63
C TYR A 70 0.65 11.08 -10.25
N LEU A 71 1.64 11.49 -11.06
CA LEU A 71 1.69 12.79 -11.74
C LEU A 71 0.30 13.28 -12.18
N PRO A 72 0.00 14.59 -12.07
CA PRO A 72 -1.17 15.14 -12.74
C PRO A 72 -1.08 14.72 -14.21
N SER A 73 -2.14 14.09 -14.72
CA SER A 73 -2.25 13.93 -16.17
C SER A 73 -2.13 15.34 -16.77
N SER A 74 -1.42 15.51 -17.88
CA SER A 74 -1.17 16.85 -18.46
C SER A 74 -2.46 17.64 -18.80
N TYR A 75 -3.64 17.05 -18.59
CA TYR A 75 -4.97 17.58 -18.88
C TYR A 75 -6.04 17.22 -17.82
N GLY A 76 -5.69 16.87 -16.58
CA GLY A 76 -6.70 16.40 -15.60
C GLY A 76 -6.18 16.14 -14.17
N PRO A 77 -7.09 15.80 -13.23
CA PRO A 77 -6.77 15.67 -11.80
C PRO A 77 -5.74 14.56 -11.52
N GLU A 78 -5.03 14.69 -10.41
CA GLU A 78 -3.95 13.79 -9.99
C GLU A 78 -4.54 12.44 -9.59
N VAL A 79 -4.25 11.35 -10.31
CA VAL A 79 -4.77 10.03 -9.96
C VAL A 79 -3.95 9.44 -8.83
N VAL A 80 -4.61 8.98 -7.78
CA VAL A 80 -3.96 8.38 -6.63
C VAL A 80 -4.45 6.95 -6.47
N GLU A 81 -3.49 6.05 -6.38
CA GLU A 81 -3.71 4.63 -6.15
C GLU A 81 -3.18 4.26 -4.77
N LYS A 82 -4.02 3.59 -3.97
CA LYS A 82 -3.60 2.96 -2.72
C LYS A 82 -3.52 1.46 -2.95
N LEU A 83 -2.34 0.91 -2.72
CA LEU A 83 -2.10 -0.52 -2.80
C LEU A 83 -1.77 -1.06 -1.42
N HIS A 84 -2.18 -2.30 -1.24
CA HIS A 84 -1.72 -3.15 -0.17
C HIS A 84 -0.65 -4.08 -0.71
N ILE A 85 0.45 -4.18 0.02
CA ILE A 85 1.63 -4.97 -0.35
C ILE A 85 1.89 -5.98 0.77
N ILE A 86 1.80 -7.28 0.46
CA ILE A 86 2.19 -8.34 1.39
C ILE A 86 3.63 -8.75 1.08
N CYS A 87 4.51 -8.57 2.06
CA CYS A 87 5.94 -8.82 1.92
C CYS A 87 6.28 -10.28 2.26
N ARG A 88 6.57 -11.09 1.24
CA ARG A 88 6.78 -12.54 1.35
C ARG A 88 8.16 -12.94 0.83
N ALA A 89 8.63 -14.13 1.19
CA ALA A 89 9.92 -14.66 0.73
C ALA A 89 9.99 -14.89 -0.79
N ASP A 90 8.85 -15.16 -1.42
CA ASP A 90 8.67 -15.36 -2.86
C ASP A 90 8.29 -14.05 -3.60
N GLY A 91 8.55 -12.90 -2.99
CA GLY A 91 8.28 -11.58 -3.56
C GLY A 91 7.00 -10.93 -3.05
N ALA A 92 6.92 -9.61 -3.27
CA ALA A 92 5.77 -8.81 -2.89
C ALA A 92 4.50 -9.25 -3.63
N LEU A 93 3.41 -9.42 -2.89
CA LEU A 93 2.07 -9.51 -3.47
C LEU A 93 1.39 -8.15 -3.35
N SER A 94 1.15 -7.48 -4.47
CA SER A 94 0.51 -6.16 -4.51
C SER A 94 -0.90 -6.22 -5.07
N PHE A 95 -1.84 -5.49 -4.47
CA PHE A 95 -3.18 -5.33 -4.99
C PHE A 95 -3.77 -3.97 -4.61
N SER A 96 -4.59 -3.41 -5.51
CA SER A 96 -5.22 -2.10 -5.36
C SER A 96 -6.44 -2.22 -4.46
N VAL A 97 -6.64 -1.26 -3.57
CA VAL A 97 -7.82 -1.20 -2.69
C VAL A 97 -8.63 0.07 -2.92
N GLU A 98 -7.98 1.15 -3.28
CA GLU A 98 -8.61 2.44 -3.54
C GLU A 98 -7.94 3.09 -4.75
N GLU A 99 -8.76 3.59 -5.65
CA GLU A 99 -8.38 4.45 -6.76
C GLU A 99 -9.19 5.73 -6.65
N GLY A 100 -8.53 6.86 -6.83
CA GLY A 100 -9.20 8.15 -6.79
C GLY A 100 -8.41 9.20 -7.53
N HIS A 101 -8.86 10.43 -7.37
CA HIS A 101 -8.12 11.58 -7.84
C HIS A 101 -8.11 12.69 -6.81
N ILE A 102 -7.04 13.47 -6.77
CA ILE A 102 -6.99 14.72 -6.02
C ILE A 102 -7.52 15.82 -6.93
N SER A 103 -8.58 16.49 -6.49
CA SER A 103 -9.14 17.63 -7.21
C SER A 103 -8.14 18.81 -7.20
N PRO A 104 -8.27 19.81 -8.09
CA PRO A 104 -7.39 20.98 -8.10
C PRO A 104 -7.32 21.72 -6.74
N GLU A 105 -8.36 21.56 -5.91
CA GLU A 105 -8.47 22.15 -4.56
C GLU A 105 -7.78 21.30 -3.48
N GLY A 106 -7.17 20.16 -3.83
CA GLY A 106 -6.42 19.30 -2.92
C GLY A 106 -7.25 18.24 -2.20
N HIS A 107 -8.53 18.05 -2.56
CA HIS A 107 -9.38 17.04 -1.94
C HIS A 107 -9.29 15.72 -2.68
N PHE A 108 -8.95 14.64 -1.96
CA PHE A 108 -9.00 13.29 -2.51
C PHE A 108 -10.45 12.84 -2.69
N GLN A 109 -10.80 12.43 -3.91
CA GLN A 109 -12.10 11.87 -4.26
C GLN A 109 -11.91 10.43 -4.76
N PHE A 110 -12.54 9.48 -4.07
CA PHE A 110 -12.55 8.08 -4.48
C PHE A 110 -13.31 7.93 -5.80
N GLN A 111 -12.67 7.29 -6.78
CA GLN A 111 -13.32 6.86 -8.01
C GLN A 111 -13.79 5.40 -7.87
N ASN A 112 -12.93 4.54 -7.31
CA ASN A 112 -13.24 3.13 -7.04
C ASN A 112 -12.73 2.75 -5.65
N ILE A 113 -13.56 2.04 -4.87
CA ILE A 113 -13.16 1.36 -3.65
C ILE A 113 -13.42 -0.12 -3.86
N TYR A 114 -12.39 -0.94 -3.73
CA TYR A 114 -12.46 -2.38 -3.95
C TYR A 114 -12.51 -3.14 -2.63
N ASP A 115 -13.14 -4.31 -2.64
CA ASP A 115 -13.03 -5.26 -1.56
C ASP A 115 -11.61 -5.83 -1.50
N PRO A 116 -10.85 -5.63 -0.40
CA PRO A 116 -9.46 -6.08 -0.31
C PRO A 116 -9.30 -7.61 -0.40
N ALA A 117 -10.28 -8.39 0.09
CA ALA A 117 -10.21 -9.85 0.05
C ALA A 117 -10.36 -10.37 -1.39
N ILE A 118 -11.26 -9.77 -2.18
CA ILE A 118 -11.42 -10.09 -3.60
C ILE A 118 -10.15 -9.74 -4.38
N GLN A 119 -9.64 -8.51 -4.20
CA GLN A 119 -8.45 -8.04 -4.92
C GLN A 119 -7.21 -8.84 -4.56
N ARG A 120 -7.05 -9.22 -3.30
CA ARG A 120 -6.00 -10.15 -2.87
C ARG A 120 -6.14 -11.50 -3.56
N ALA A 121 -7.33 -12.11 -3.56
CA ALA A 121 -7.54 -13.41 -4.18
C ALA A 121 -7.24 -13.39 -5.69
N GLU A 122 -7.56 -12.29 -6.38
CA GLU A 122 -7.17 -12.10 -7.78
C GLU A 122 -5.65 -11.95 -7.96
N ALA A 123 -5.00 -11.16 -7.10
CA ALA A 123 -3.56 -11.00 -7.13
C ALA A 123 -2.84 -12.33 -6.87
N GLU A 124 -3.32 -13.17 -5.94
CA GLU A 124 -2.77 -14.51 -5.69
C GLU A 124 -2.89 -15.41 -6.92
N LYS A 125 -4.03 -15.36 -7.62
CA LYS A 125 -4.22 -16.08 -8.89
C LYS A 125 -3.21 -15.63 -9.94
N ARG A 126 -3.03 -14.31 -10.12
CA ARG A 126 -2.05 -13.73 -11.06
C ARG A 126 -0.62 -14.12 -10.68
N ALA A 127 -0.26 -14.03 -9.41
CA ALA A 127 1.07 -14.41 -8.90
C ALA A 127 1.37 -15.89 -9.17
N THR A 128 0.38 -16.78 -8.93
CA THR A 128 0.51 -18.21 -9.23
C THR A 128 0.73 -18.48 -10.71
N GLN A 129 0.06 -17.73 -11.60
CA GLN A 129 0.26 -17.85 -13.04
C GLN A 129 1.64 -17.34 -13.47
N MET A 130 2.09 -16.21 -12.93
CA MET A 130 3.43 -15.67 -13.20
C MET A 130 4.53 -16.61 -12.73
N ALA A 131 4.39 -17.20 -11.54
CA ALA A 131 5.33 -18.19 -11.02
C ALA A 131 5.48 -19.40 -11.94
N LYS A 132 4.41 -19.84 -12.63
CA LYS A 132 4.52 -20.92 -13.62
C LYS A 132 5.34 -20.52 -14.84
N ILE A 133 5.26 -19.27 -15.25
CA ILE A 133 5.98 -18.74 -16.43
C ILE A 133 7.44 -18.45 -16.08
N SER A 134 7.72 -18.01 -14.85
CA SER A 134 9.07 -17.64 -14.38
C SER A 134 9.86 -18.78 -13.73
N ASN A 135 9.45 -20.05 -13.92
CA ASN A 135 10.03 -21.21 -13.24
C ASN A 135 10.07 -21.07 -11.70
N GLY A 136 9.08 -20.39 -11.13
CA GLY A 136 8.94 -20.15 -9.70
C GLY A 136 9.89 -19.09 -9.14
N VAL A 137 10.63 -18.37 -9.99
CA VAL A 137 11.54 -17.32 -9.55
C VAL A 137 10.82 -15.98 -9.60
N SER A 138 10.76 -15.32 -8.45
CA SER A 138 10.25 -13.96 -8.27
C SER A 138 11.29 -13.20 -7.46
N SER A 139 11.61 -11.98 -7.87
CA SER A 139 12.66 -11.16 -7.25
C SER A 139 12.09 -9.83 -6.83
N TYR A 140 12.47 -9.37 -5.65
CA TYR A 140 12.37 -7.96 -5.31
C TYR A 140 13.25 -7.12 -6.25
N GLY A 141 12.85 -5.89 -6.51
CA GLY A 141 13.53 -4.95 -7.39
C GLY A 141 13.64 -3.55 -6.79
N SER A 142 14.00 -2.59 -7.63
CA SER A 142 14.01 -1.16 -7.30
C SER A 142 12.67 -0.47 -7.59
N ASP A 143 11.61 -1.24 -7.86
CA ASP A 143 10.26 -0.71 -8.07
C ASP A 143 9.59 -0.42 -6.72
N PRO A 144 8.72 0.59 -6.59
CA PRO A 144 8.32 1.04 -5.26
C PRO A 144 7.51 0.03 -4.44
N ARG A 145 6.88 -0.98 -5.06
CA ARG A 145 6.23 -2.10 -4.33
C ARG A 145 7.27 -2.91 -3.58
N SER A 146 8.37 -3.26 -4.24
CA SER A 146 9.49 -3.95 -3.62
C SER A 146 10.11 -3.13 -2.49
N LEU A 147 10.18 -1.81 -2.68
CA LEU A 147 10.83 -0.92 -1.73
C LEU A 147 10.00 -0.67 -0.47
N ALA A 148 8.67 -0.80 -0.56
CA ALA A 148 7.83 -0.82 0.63
C ALA A 148 8.23 -1.96 1.58
N CYS A 149 8.51 -3.14 1.02
CA CYS A 149 8.99 -4.29 1.79
C CYS A 149 10.40 -4.09 2.34
N TRP A 150 11.29 -3.46 1.57
CA TRP A 150 12.61 -3.05 2.08
C TRP A 150 12.49 -2.11 3.28
N ALA A 151 11.65 -1.06 3.18
CA ALA A 151 11.42 -0.12 4.27
C ALA A 151 10.86 -0.80 5.53
N ALA A 152 9.89 -1.69 5.35
CA ALA A 152 9.31 -2.49 6.43
C ALA A 152 10.35 -3.42 7.08
N ALA A 153 11.19 -4.08 6.29
CA ALA A 153 12.25 -4.96 6.80
C ALA A 153 13.27 -4.20 7.65
N ARG A 154 13.71 -3.02 7.19
CA ARG A 154 14.62 -2.15 7.96
C ARG A 154 13.99 -1.64 9.24
N LYS A 155 12.71 -1.27 9.21
CA LYS A 155 11.97 -0.93 10.44
C LYS A 155 11.94 -2.10 11.42
N CYS A 156 11.61 -3.30 10.96
CA CYS A 156 11.62 -4.50 11.82
C CYS A 156 13.00 -4.81 12.41
N ALA A 157 14.07 -4.56 11.66
CA ALA A 157 15.44 -4.76 12.11
C ALA A 157 15.97 -3.62 13.01
N ASN A 158 15.17 -2.56 13.23
CA ASN A 158 15.59 -1.32 13.88
C ASN A 158 16.85 -0.71 13.24
N GLU A 159 16.91 -0.78 11.91
CA GLU A 159 18.01 -0.26 11.13
C GLU A 159 17.59 1.00 10.36
N VAL A 160 18.56 1.88 10.09
CA VAL A 160 18.30 3.06 9.25
C VAL A 160 17.91 2.58 7.86
N PHE A 161 16.82 3.16 7.34
CA PHE A 161 16.42 3.00 5.95
C PHE A 161 17.47 3.62 5.03
N THR A 162 18.00 2.84 4.10
CA THR A 162 18.97 3.30 3.11
C THR A 162 18.44 3.11 1.70
N TRP A 163 18.55 4.15 0.89
CA TRP A 163 18.14 4.19 -0.52
C TRP A 163 19.34 4.36 -1.45
N PRO A 164 19.46 3.59 -2.55
CA PRO A 164 18.67 2.41 -2.94
C PRO A 164 18.95 1.17 -2.07
N PRO A 165 18.12 0.11 -2.13
CA PRO A 165 18.47 -1.18 -1.55
C PRO A 165 19.75 -1.74 -2.20
N PRO A 166 20.42 -2.72 -1.57
CA PRO A 166 21.53 -3.42 -2.20
C PRO A 166 21.15 -3.95 -3.59
N PRO A 167 22.05 -3.90 -4.60
CA PRO A 167 21.72 -4.36 -5.94
C PRO A 167 21.54 -5.88 -5.99
N ASN A 168 20.54 -6.35 -6.73
CA ASN A 168 20.40 -7.78 -7.01
C ASN A 168 21.51 -8.24 -7.97
N LYS A 169 22.40 -9.12 -7.49
CA LYS A 169 23.51 -9.70 -8.27
C LYS A 169 23.20 -11.11 -8.77
N THR A 170 21.96 -11.56 -8.66
CA THR A 170 21.53 -12.88 -9.11
C THR A 170 21.70 -12.99 -10.63
N PRO A 171 22.41 -14.01 -11.13
CA PRO A 171 22.48 -14.28 -12.56
C PRO A 171 21.10 -14.55 -13.18
N LEU A 172 20.89 -14.15 -14.43
CA LEU A 172 19.62 -14.38 -15.16
C LEU A 172 19.42 -15.84 -15.58
N GLU A 173 20.43 -16.70 -15.40
CA GLU A 173 20.33 -18.13 -15.70
C GLU A 173 19.43 -18.87 -14.70
N TYR A 174 18.71 -19.88 -15.18
CA TYR A 174 17.84 -20.71 -14.34
C TYR A 174 18.64 -21.87 -13.68
N SER A 175 19.72 -21.54 -12.97
CA SER A 175 20.55 -22.52 -12.25
C SER A 175 20.12 -22.67 -10.78
N GLU A 176 20.49 -23.78 -10.13
CA GLU A 176 20.29 -23.94 -8.67
C GLU A 176 21.00 -22.85 -7.87
N GLN A 177 22.19 -22.47 -8.33
CA GLN A 177 22.96 -21.38 -7.74
C GLN A 177 22.23 -20.04 -7.86
N ALA A 178 21.73 -19.69 -9.04
CA ALA A 178 20.95 -18.46 -9.24
C ALA A 178 19.66 -18.46 -8.38
N ARG A 179 18.96 -19.60 -8.28
CA ARG A 179 17.78 -19.70 -7.39
C ARG A 179 18.13 -19.46 -5.92
N LYS A 180 19.24 -20.02 -5.45
CA LYS A 180 19.72 -19.79 -4.08
C LYS A 180 20.08 -18.32 -3.86
N MET A 181 20.84 -17.72 -4.78
CA MET A 181 21.21 -16.30 -4.71
C MET A 181 19.98 -15.38 -4.71
N ASN A 182 18.96 -15.70 -5.51
CA ASN A 182 17.71 -14.96 -5.53
C ASN A 182 16.96 -15.05 -4.20
N ALA A 183 16.87 -16.25 -3.62
CA ALA A 183 16.21 -16.46 -2.34
C ALA A 183 16.94 -15.70 -1.21
N ASP A 184 18.27 -15.78 -1.18
CA ASP A 184 19.10 -15.06 -0.22
C ASP A 184 18.94 -13.53 -0.39
N TYR A 185 18.82 -13.06 -1.64
CA TYR A 185 18.52 -11.65 -1.93
C TYR A 185 17.14 -11.22 -1.42
N ASN A 186 16.10 -12.00 -1.72
CA ASN A 186 14.73 -11.69 -1.30
C ASN A 186 14.56 -11.63 0.21
N GLN A 187 15.30 -12.45 0.98
CA GLN A 187 15.23 -12.45 2.44
C GLN A 187 15.52 -11.07 3.06
N MET A 188 16.34 -10.23 2.40
CA MET A 188 16.62 -8.86 2.86
C MET A 188 15.38 -7.95 2.84
N PHE A 189 14.35 -8.30 2.06
CA PHE A 189 13.12 -7.53 1.90
C PHE A 189 11.97 -8.06 2.76
N VAL A 190 12.14 -9.19 3.45
CA VAL A 190 11.09 -9.81 4.26
C VAL A 190 11.15 -9.26 5.68
N PRO A 191 10.11 -8.53 6.15
CA PRO A 191 10.04 -8.07 7.52
C PRO A 191 9.91 -9.25 8.50
N THR A 192 10.73 -9.27 9.55
CA THR A 192 10.82 -10.40 10.50
C THR A 192 10.26 -10.10 11.89
N CYS A 193 9.84 -8.87 12.15
CA CYS A 193 9.26 -8.49 13.43
C CYS A 193 7.80 -8.98 13.56
N LYS A 194 7.38 -9.20 14.80
CA LYS A 194 5.96 -9.37 15.13
C LYS A 194 5.38 -8.02 15.49
N LEU A 195 4.17 -7.77 15.05
CA LEU A 195 3.40 -6.60 15.47
C LEU A 195 2.59 -7.00 16.70
N ASP A 196 2.62 -6.15 17.72
CA ASP A 196 1.86 -6.33 18.98
C ASP A 196 0.37 -6.01 18.82
#